data_AF-A0A1F6KFP0-F1
#
_entry.id   AF-A0A1F6KFP0-F1
#
_cell.length_a   1.000
_cell.length_b   1.000
_cell.length_c   1.000
_cell.angle_alpha   90.00
_cell.angle_beta   90.00
_cell.angle_gamma   90.00
#
_symmetry.space_group_name_H-M   'P 1'
#
loop_
_entity.id
_entity.type
_entity.pdbx_description
1 polymer ?
#
loop_
_entity_poly.entity_id
_entity_poly.type
_entity_poly.pdbx_seq_one_letter_code
_entity_poly.pdbx_strand_id
1 'polypeptide(L)'
;MKLFKAKLQKGFTLIELLVVIGILAVLLAITLIAINPAKQFAQANNTQRSSDVNAILNAINQYMADNKGVLPAGIPTGDYGTNDIEISEAGADLCLTLVTEYLAAMPVDPQTGSALTPADCVAGSLYVTGYNIVQSATNNRITVGAPDAELVQTITVTR
;
A
#
# COMPACT_ATOMS: atom_id res chain seq x y z
N MET A 1 -13.70 -70.34 -4.98
CA MET A 1 -13.02 -69.23 -4.29
C MET A 1 -12.08 -68.56 -5.30
N LYS A 2 -12.33 -67.29 -5.66
CA LYS A 2 -11.66 -66.58 -6.77
C LYS A 2 -10.19 -66.29 -6.44
N LEU A 3 -9.26 -66.65 -7.33
CA LEU A 3 -7.85 -66.27 -7.24
C LEU A 3 -7.68 -64.78 -7.57
N PHE A 4 -7.22 -63.98 -6.60
CA PHE A 4 -6.76 -62.62 -6.84
C PHE A 4 -5.34 -62.65 -7.44
N LYS A 5 -5.20 -62.31 -8.72
CA LYS A 5 -3.89 -62.03 -9.33
C LYS A 5 -3.40 -60.65 -8.84
N ALA A 6 -2.35 -60.61 -8.04
CA ALA A 6 -1.66 -59.36 -7.70
C ALA A 6 -0.91 -58.85 -8.94
N LYS A 7 -1.24 -57.65 -9.43
CA LYS A 7 -0.43 -56.94 -10.43
C LYS A 7 0.85 -56.45 -9.75
N LEU A 8 2.01 -56.90 -10.23
CA LEU A 8 3.30 -56.32 -9.88
C LEU A 8 3.33 -54.86 -10.36
N GLN A 9 3.33 -53.91 -9.42
CA GLN A 9 3.52 -52.50 -9.73
C GLN A 9 5.01 -52.28 -9.99
N LYS A 10 5.35 -51.71 -11.16
CA LYS A 10 6.72 -51.30 -11.45
C LYS A 10 7.04 -50.07 -10.58
N GLY A 11 8.09 -50.16 -9.76
CA GLY A 11 8.62 -49.03 -9.02
C GLY A 11 9.50 -48.14 -9.90
N PHE A 12 9.72 -46.91 -9.46
CA PHE A 12 10.68 -45.99 -10.08
C PHE A 12 12.12 -46.50 -9.89
N THR A 13 12.94 -46.28 -10.90
CA THR A 13 14.39 -46.50 -10.85
C THR A 13 15.10 -45.31 -10.19
N LEU A 14 16.26 -45.55 -9.60
CA LEU A 14 17.09 -44.48 -9.01
C LEU A 14 17.51 -43.44 -10.06
N ILE A 15 17.75 -43.87 -11.30
CA ILE A 15 18.13 -42.96 -12.38
C ILE A 15 16.97 -42.06 -12.81
N GLU A 16 15.73 -42.58 -12.84
CA GLU A 16 14.54 -41.76 -13.12
C GLU A 16 14.37 -40.67 -12.06
N LEU A 17 14.56 -40.99 -10.78
CA LEU A 17 14.47 -39.98 -9.71
C LEU A 17 15.57 -38.93 -9.83
N LEU A 18 16.80 -39.35 -10.15
CA LEU A 18 17.96 -38.45 -10.29
C LEU A 18 17.79 -37.46 -11.44
N VAL A 19 17.27 -37.92 -12.59
CA VAL A 19 16.99 -37.02 -13.72
C VAL A 19 15.88 -36.03 -13.38
N VAL A 20 14.83 -36.46 -12.67
CA VAL A 20 13.72 -35.57 -12.28
C VAL A 20 14.19 -34.45 -11.37
N ILE A 21 14.96 -34.75 -10.31
CA ILE A 21 15.47 -33.70 -9.42
C ILE A 21 16.43 -32.75 -10.14
N GLY A 22 17.21 -33.26 -11.12
CA GLY A 22 18.06 -32.43 -11.96
C GLY A 22 17.26 -31.44 -12.82
N ILE A 23 16.19 -31.91 -13.46
CA ILE A 23 15.30 -31.04 -14.25
C ILE A 23 14.58 -30.03 -13.34
N LEU A 24 14.11 -30.45 -12.16
CA LEU A 24 13.46 -29.55 -11.20
C LEU A 24 14.39 -28.43 -10.72
N ALA A 25 15.66 -28.73 -10.45
CA ALA A 25 16.64 -27.72 -10.04
C ALA A 25 16.86 -26.66 -11.13
N VAL A 26 16.98 -27.08 -12.39
CA VAL A 26 17.14 -26.16 -13.53
C VAL A 26 15.90 -25.29 -13.73
N LEU A 27 14.70 -25.90 -13.72
CA LEU A 27 13.45 -25.15 -13.85
C LEU A 27 13.29 -24.13 -12.73
N LEU A 28 13.57 -24.51 -11.48
CA LEU A 28 13.44 -23.62 -10.33
C LEU A 28 14.37 -22.40 -10.45
N ALA A 29 15.63 -22.61 -10.84
CA ALA A 29 16.58 -21.51 -11.07
C ALA A 29 16.07 -20.50 -12.13
N ILE A 30 15.55 -20.99 -13.26
CA ILE A 30 15.00 -20.13 -14.33
C ILE A 30 13.77 -19.36 -13.84
N THR A 31 12.86 -20.03 -13.11
CA THR A 31 11.61 -19.40 -12.64
C THR A 31 11.86 -18.24 -11.67
N LEU A 32 12.86 -18.34 -10.79
CA LEU A 32 13.18 -17.28 -9.84
C LEU A 32 13.70 -16.02 -10.53
N ILE A 33 14.55 -16.18 -11.56
CA ILE A 33 15.05 -15.07 -12.37
C ILE A 33 13.90 -14.40 -13.13
N ALA A 34 12.97 -15.19 -13.65
CA ALA A 34 11.85 -14.69 -14.44
C ALA A 34 10.82 -13.88 -13.62
N ILE A 35 10.55 -14.24 -12.37
CA ILE A 35 9.48 -13.62 -11.56
C ILE A 35 9.89 -12.28 -10.95
N ASN A 36 11.18 -12.08 -10.65
CA ASN A 36 11.69 -10.89 -9.96
C ASN A 36 10.81 -10.49 -8.75
N PRO A 37 10.87 -11.24 -7.64
CA PRO A 37 9.98 -11.05 -6.49
C PRO A 37 10.09 -9.65 -5.89
N ALA A 38 11.28 -9.03 -5.89
CA ALA A 38 11.47 -7.67 -5.40
C ALA A 38 10.60 -6.66 -6.17
N LYS A 39 10.55 -6.78 -7.51
CA LYS A 39 9.67 -5.95 -8.34
C LYS A 39 8.19 -6.18 -8.03
N GLN A 40 7.79 -7.43 -7.77
CA GLN A 40 6.40 -7.77 -7.44
C GLN A 40 5.96 -7.18 -6.10
N PHE A 41 6.82 -7.22 -5.08
CA PHE A 41 6.55 -6.57 -3.80
C PHE A 41 6.44 -5.05 -3.95
N ALA A 42 7.34 -4.42 -4.70
CA ALA A 42 7.27 -2.99 -4.99
C ALA A 42 5.96 -2.60 -5.70
N GLN A 43 5.48 -3.43 -6.64
CA GLN A 43 4.20 -3.22 -7.32
C GLN A 43 3.00 -3.39 -6.39
N ALA A 44 3.05 -4.35 -5.46
CA ALA A 44 2.01 -4.52 -4.44
C ALA A 44 1.96 -3.31 -3.49
N ASN A 45 3.11 -2.84 -3.01
CA ASN A 45 3.20 -1.63 -2.17
C ASN A 45 2.66 -0.40 -2.90
N ASN A 46 3.02 -0.19 -4.17
CA ASN A 46 2.50 0.92 -4.96
C ASN A 46 0.99 0.82 -5.22
N THR A 47 0.44 -0.39 -5.32
CA THR A 47 -1.01 -0.61 -5.42
C THR A 47 -1.71 -0.19 -4.13
N GLN A 48 -1.14 -0.57 -2.98
CA GLN A 48 -1.61 -0.16 -1.66
C GLN A 48 -1.56 1.38 -1.52
N ARG A 49 -0.40 2.00 -1.78
CA ARG A 49 -0.23 3.47 -1.80
C ARG A 49 -1.27 4.17 -2.67
N SER A 50 -1.54 3.64 -3.87
CA SER A 50 -2.54 4.20 -4.78
C SER A 50 -3.95 4.13 -4.19
N SER A 51 -4.31 3.04 -3.53
CA SER A 51 -5.58 2.91 -2.82
C SER A 51 -5.66 3.90 -1.65
N ASP A 52 -4.58 4.04 -0.90
CA ASP A 52 -4.51 4.85 0.32
C ASP A 52 -4.63 6.35 0.04
N VAL A 53 -3.87 6.88 -0.92
CA VAL A 53 -3.99 8.30 -1.30
C VAL A 53 -5.39 8.63 -1.82
N ASN A 54 -6.05 7.68 -2.50
CA ASN A 54 -7.45 7.84 -2.93
C ASN A 54 -8.42 7.81 -1.75
N ALA A 55 -8.22 6.91 -0.78
CA ALA A 55 -9.05 6.81 0.41
C ALA A 55 -8.97 8.10 1.25
N ILE A 56 -7.75 8.61 1.48
CA ILE A 56 -7.52 9.88 2.19
C ILE A 56 -8.21 11.03 1.47
N LEU A 57 -7.99 11.18 0.16
CA LEU A 57 -8.58 12.27 -0.60
C LEU A 57 -10.12 12.17 -0.63
N ASN A 58 -10.69 10.96 -0.74
CA ASN A 58 -12.13 10.76 -0.66
C ASN A 58 -12.69 11.14 0.72
N ALA A 59 -11.99 10.81 1.80
CA ALA A 59 -12.40 11.18 3.15
C ALA A 59 -12.42 12.70 3.34
N ILE A 60 -11.39 13.40 2.84
CA ILE A 60 -11.34 14.86 2.89
C ILE A 60 -12.46 15.49 2.07
N ASN A 61 -12.74 14.97 0.88
CA ASN A 61 -13.86 15.47 0.06
C ASN A 61 -15.22 15.24 0.74
N GLN A 62 -15.41 14.11 1.41
CA GLN A 62 -16.62 13.85 2.19
C GLN A 62 -16.74 14.82 3.38
N TYR A 63 -15.65 15.02 4.13
CA TYR A 63 -15.60 16.04 5.19
C TYR A 63 -15.99 17.41 4.67
N MET A 64 -15.44 17.85 3.53
CA MET A 64 -15.79 19.14 2.93
C MET A 64 -17.26 19.21 2.53
N ALA A 65 -17.82 18.14 1.98
CA ALA A 65 -19.23 18.09 1.60
C ALA A 65 -20.15 18.34 2.82
N ASP A 66 -19.82 17.75 3.97
CA ASP A 66 -20.58 17.92 5.21
C ASP A 66 -20.31 19.26 5.90
N ASN A 67 -19.11 19.80 5.73
CA ASN A 67 -18.64 21.02 6.40
C ASN A 67 -18.64 22.26 5.48
N LYS A 68 -19.60 22.33 4.53
CA LYS A 68 -19.84 23.51 3.67
C LYS A 68 -18.60 23.96 2.86
N GLY A 69 -17.79 23.00 2.42
CA GLY A 69 -16.57 23.24 1.65
C GLY A 69 -15.36 23.64 2.49
N VAL A 70 -15.46 23.63 3.82
CA VAL A 70 -14.33 23.90 4.71
C VAL A 70 -13.40 22.69 4.74
N LEU A 71 -12.10 22.93 4.58
CA LEU A 71 -11.08 21.91 4.68
C LEU A 71 -10.78 21.53 6.13
N PRO A 72 -10.30 20.30 6.38
CA PRO A 72 -9.61 19.99 7.62
C PRO A 72 -8.47 20.99 7.88
N ALA A 73 -8.30 21.38 9.13
CA ALA A 73 -7.21 22.28 9.52
C ALA A 73 -5.85 21.59 9.32
N GLY A 74 -4.79 22.40 9.21
CA GLY A 74 -3.41 21.90 9.10
C GLY A 74 -2.95 21.56 7.68
N ILE A 75 -3.84 21.55 6.67
CA ILE A 75 -3.44 21.35 5.28
C ILE A 75 -2.77 22.64 4.76
N PRO A 76 -1.51 22.58 4.27
CA PRO A 76 -0.81 23.76 3.77
C PRO A 76 -1.32 24.16 2.38
N THR A 77 -1.13 25.43 2.03
CA THR A 77 -1.41 25.96 0.69
C THR A 77 -0.13 26.12 -0.11
N GLY A 78 -0.07 25.59 -1.34
CA GLY A 78 1.07 25.71 -2.23
C GLY A 78 1.09 24.64 -3.31
N ASP A 79 2.25 24.39 -3.90
CA ASP A 79 2.44 23.38 -4.93
C ASP A 79 2.97 22.05 -4.36
N TYR A 80 2.51 20.93 -4.93
CA TYR A 80 2.99 19.60 -4.58
C TYR A 80 4.47 19.41 -4.97
N GLY A 81 5.26 18.83 -4.07
CA GLY A 81 6.72 18.67 -4.18
C GLY A 81 7.51 19.87 -3.65
N THR A 82 6.85 20.90 -3.13
CA THR A 82 7.51 22.12 -2.60
C THR A 82 6.94 22.58 -1.26
N ASN A 83 5.62 22.54 -1.10
CA ASN A 83 4.92 23.02 0.10
C ASN A 83 4.08 21.92 0.76
N ASP A 84 4.08 20.71 0.19
CA ASP A 84 3.40 19.56 0.77
C ASP A 84 4.08 19.16 2.08
N ILE A 85 3.24 18.78 3.04
CA ILE A 85 3.69 18.26 4.33
C ILE A 85 3.12 16.87 4.53
N GLU A 86 3.79 16.10 5.37
CA GLU A 86 3.35 14.78 5.74
C GLU A 86 2.06 14.83 6.58
N ILE A 87 1.17 13.86 6.36
CA ILE A 87 0.01 13.62 7.20
C ILE A 87 0.50 12.86 8.44
N SER A 88 0.75 13.60 9.50
CA SER A 88 1.33 13.15 10.76
C SER A 88 0.93 14.10 11.89
N GLU A 89 1.20 13.71 13.14
CA GLU A 89 0.92 14.58 14.29
C GLU A 89 1.74 15.88 14.27
N ALA A 90 2.98 15.84 13.76
CA ALA A 90 3.84 17.01 13.61
C ALA A 90 3.59 17.81 12.31
N GLY A 91 2.78 17.28 11.40
CA GLY A 91 2.47 17.86 10.09
C GLY A 91 1.00 18.21 9.96
N ALA A 92 0.33 17.68 8.94
CA ALA A 92 -1.11 17.78 8.80
C ALA A 92 -1.79 16.75 9.72
N ASP A 93 -2.17 17.17 10.93
CA ASP A 93 -2.94 16.32 11.85
C ASP A 93 -4.41 16.21 11.40
N LEU A 94 -4.72 15.09 10.76
CA LEU A 94 -6.04 14.78 10.21
C LEU A 94 -6.75 13.66 10.98
N CYS A 95 -6.07 13.02 11.94
CA CYS A 95 -6.54 11.80 12.62
C CYS A 95 -7.88 12.06 13.32
N LEU A 96 -7.91 13.10 14.17
CA LEU A 96 -9.10 13.48 14.95
C LEU A 96 -10.26 13.96 14.08
N THR A 97 -9.98 14.44 12.87
CA THR A 97 -10.99 15.04 11.99
C THR A 97 -11.60 13.99 11.05
N LEU A 98 -10.80 13.03 10.57
CA LEU A 98 -11.21 12.09 9.53
C LEU A 98 -11.54 10.69 10.05
N VAL A 99 -10.85 10.22 11.09
CA VAL A 99 -11.03 8.85 11.59
C VAL A 99 -12.33 8.74 12.39
N THR A 100 -12.94 7.55 12.35
CA THR A 100 -14.27 7.20 12.90
C THR A 100 -15.43 7.59 11.99
N GLU A 101 -15.46 8.82 11.48
CA GLU A 101 -16.58 9.30 10.64
C GLU A 101 -16.35 9.03 9.15
N TYR A 102 -15.17 9.36 8.63
CA TYR A 102 -14.86 9.30 7.20
C TYR A 102 -13.88 8.17 6.84
N LEU A 103 -13.09 7.71 7.81
CA LEU A 103 -12.13 6.62 7.69
C LEU A 103 -12.23 5.68 8.88
N ALA A 104 -12.12 4.37 8.63
CA ALA A 104 -12.07 3.37 9.69
C ALA A 104 -10.73 3.37 10.44
N ALA A 105 -9.65 3.83 9.83
CA ALA A 105 -8.32 4.08 10.40
C ALA A 105 -7.53 4.94 9.41
N MET A 106 -6.47 5.62 9.85
CA MET A 106 -5.58 6.32 8.91
C MET A 106 -4.83 5.30 8.05
N PRO A 107 -4.90 5.41 6.71
CA PRO A 107 -4.03 4.64 5.84
C PRO A 107 -2.57 5.00 6.08
N VAL A 108 -1.67 4.02 6.01
CA VAL A 108 -0.25 4.18 6.28
C VAL A 108 0.59 3.49 5.21
N ASP A 109 1.69 4.14 4.84
CA ASP A 109 2.66 3.60 3.91
C ASP A 109 3.23 2.27 4.46
N PRO A 110 3.29 1.20 3.63
CA PRO A 110 3.73 -0.11 4.07
C PRO A 110 5.20 -0.18 4.52
N GLN A 111 6.01 0.85 4.23
CA GLN A 111 7.43 0.89 4.57
C GLN A 111 7.75 1.97 5.61
N THR A 112 7.14 3.14 5.51
CA THR A 112 7.51 4.32 6.32
C THR A 112 6.44 4.73 7.32
N GLY A 113 5.21 4.26 7.18
CA GLY A 113 4.10 4.61 8.06
C GLY A 113 4.06 3.82 9.37
N SER A 114 3.53 4.45 10.42
CA SER A 114 3.22 3.82 11.71
C SER A 114 1.71 3.69 11.84
N ALA A 115 1.22 2.45 11.81
CA ALA A 115 -0.21 2.15 11.88
C ALA A 115 -0.84 2.72 13.17
N LEU A 116 -1.95 3.42 13.00
CA LEU A 116 -2.82 3.80 14.10
C LEU A 116 -4.10 2.99 14.07
N THR A 117 -4.57 2.60 15.25
CA THR A 117 -5.96 2.21 15.44
C THR A 117 -6.80 3.47 15.69
N PRO A 118 -8.12 3.41 15.49
CA PRO A 118 -9.00 4.55 15.82
C PRO A 118 -8.88 5.05 17.26
N ALA A 119 -8.56 4.16 18.20
CA ALA A 119 -8.34 4.51 19.60
C ALA A 119 -7.08 5.38 19.80
N ASP A 120 -6.15 5.34 18.85
CA ASP A 120 -4.90 6.09 18.88
C ASP A 120 -5.04 7.48 18.27
N CYS A 121 -6.17 7.86 17.66
CA CYS A 121 -6.44 9.24 17.26
C CYS A 121 -6.84 10.08 18.49
N VAL A 122 -5.87 10.38 19.35
CA VAL A 122 -6.02 11.31 20.47
C VAL A 122 -4.96 12.41 20.36
N ALA A 123 -5.24 13.58 20.95
CA ALA A 123 -4.30 14.69 20.90
C ALA A 123 -2.94 14.29 21.52
N GLY A 124 -1.86 14.48 20.76
CA GLY A 124 -0.50 14.10 21.16
C GLY A 124 -0.12 12.65 20.87
N SER A 125 -0.95 11.89 20.15
CA SER A 125 -0.54 10.58 19.62
C SER A 125 0.47 10.73 18.50
N LEU A 126 1.65 10.14 18.68
CA LEU A 126 2.68 10.14 17.66
C LEU A 126 2.26 9.21 16.52
N TYR A 127 2.07 9.78 15.33
CA TYR A 127 1.77 9.01 14.13
C TYR A 127 2.35 9.63 12.89
N VAL A 128 2.62 8.76 11.93
CA VAL A 128 3.20 9.11 10.64
C VAL A 128 2.56 8.21 9.60
N THR A 129 1.95 8.79 8.57
CA THR A 129 1.34 7.98 7.49
C THR A 129 2.30 7.71 6.34
N GLY A 130 3.37 8.50 6.16
CA GLY A 130 4.21 8.44 4.96
C GLY A 130 3.53 9.00 3.70
N TYR A 131 2.39 9.68 3.83
CA TYR A 131 1.70 10.37 2.73
C TYR A 131 1.75 11.88 2.91
N ASN A 132 1.87 12.60 1.80
CA ASN A 132 1.95 14.05 1.81
C ASN A 132 0.67 14.68 1.25
N ILE A 133 0.35 15.88 1.74
CA ILE A 133 -0.83 16.63 1.32
C ILE A 133 -0.53 18.11 1.12
N VAL A 134 -1.21 18.70 0.14
CA VAL A 134 -1.22 20.15 -0.10
C VAL A 134 -2.52 20.57 -0.79
N GLN A 135 -2.95 21.80 -0.53
CA GLN A 135 -3.96 22.49 -1.33
C GLN A 135 -3.30 23.46 -2.29
N SER A 136 -3.65 23.40 -3.58
CA SER A 136 -3.16 24.38 -4.54
C SER A 136 -3.70 25.79 -4.26
N ALA A 137 -2.78 26.75 -4.20
CA ALA A 137 -3.11 28.17 -4.01
C ALA A 137 -3.85 28.81 -5.20
N THR A 138 -3.87 28.16 -6.36
CA THR A 138 -4.41 28.75 -7.60
C THR A 138 -5.82 28.28 -7.96
N ASN A 139 -6.14 27.03 -7.64
CA ASN A 139 -7.40 26.40 -8.06
C ASN A 139 -8.12 25.67 -6.91
N ASN A 140 -7.62 25.80 -5.68
CA ASN A 140 -8.18 25.21 -4.46
C ASN A 140 -8.27 23.67 -4.46
N ARG A 141 -7.64 22.99 -5.44
CA ARG A 141 -7.63 21.53 -5.54
C ARG A 141 -6.65 20.92 -4.54
N ILE A 142 -7.02 19.79 -3.99
CA ILE A 142 -6.23 19.08 -2.98
C ILE A 142 -5.44 17.99 -3.68
N THR A 143 -4.15 17.91 -3.39
CA THR A 143 -3.29 16.83 -3.87
C THR A 143 -2.81 16.02 -2.68
N VAL A 144 -3.02 14.71 -2.75
CA VAL A 144 -2.44 13.73 -1.83
C VAL A 144 -1.47 12.87 -2.62
N GLY A 145 -0.30 12.58 -2.06
CA GLY A 145 0.73 11.82 -2.74
C GLY A 145 1.53 10.90 -1.84
N ALA A 146 2.10 9.87 -2.45
CA ALA A 146 3.01 8.94 -1.81
C ALA A 146 4.45 9.26 -2.25
N PRO A 147 5.25 9.99 -1.44
CA PRO A 147 6.62 10.35 -1.77
C PRO A 147 7.53 9.12 -1.93
N ASP A 148 7.29 8.05 -1.18
CA ASP A 148 8.11 6.83 -1.19
C ASP A 148 7.68 5.79 -2.25
N ALA A 149 7.01 6.23 -3.32
CA ALA A 149 6.61 5.35 -4.41
C ALA A 149 7.82 4.67 -5.07
N GLU A 150 7.75 3.34 -5.19
CA GLU A 150 8.87 2.53 -5.68
C GLU A 150 8.88 2.46 -7.22
N LEU A 151 10.01 2.00 -7.78
CA LEU A 151 10.19 1.81 -9.23
C LEU A 151 10.11 3.13 -10.04
N VAL A 152 10.50 4.26 -9.43
CA VAL A 152 10.50 5.60 -10.05
C VAL A 152 9.10 6.00 -10.55
N GLN A 153 8.06 5.51 -9.88
CA GLN A 153 6.69 5.89 -10.16
C GLN A 153 6.31 7.12 -9.33
N THR A 154 5.44 7.96 -9.87
CA THR A 154 4.81 9.04 -9.12
C THR A 154 3.36 8.66 -8.85
N ILE A 155 3.01 8.56 -7.57
CA ILE A 155 1.64 8.25 -7.13
C ILE A 155 1.09 9.47 -6.44
N THR A 156 0.28 10.23 -7.16
CA THR A 156 -0.43 11.41 -6.65
C THR A 156 -1.85 11.41 -7.18
N VAL A 157 -2.78 11.93 -6.38
CA VAL A 157 -4.17 12.13 -6.78
C VAL A 157 -4.57 13.54 -6.42
N THR A 158 -5.14 14.25 -7.39
CA THR A 158 -5.63 15.61 -7.21
C THR A 158 -7.13 15.68 -7.49
N ARG A 159 -7.88 16.27 -6.57
CA ARG A 159 -9.30 16.59 -6.78
C ARG A 159 -9.55 18.07 -6.56
#